data_AF-A0A5R9NXQ2-F1
#
_entry.id   AF-A0A5R9NXQ2-F1
#
_cell.length_a   1.000
_cell.length_b   1.000
_cell.length_c   1.000
_cell.angle_alpha   90.00
_cell.angle_beta   90.00
_cell.angle_gamma   90.00
#
_symmetry.space_group_name_H-M   'P 1'
#
loop_
_entity.id
_entity.type
_entity.pdbx_description
1 polymer ?
#
loop_
_entity_poly.entity_id
_entity_poly.type
_entity_poly.pdbx_seq_one_letter_code
_entity_poly.pdbx_strand_id
1 'polypeptide(L)' 'MTEQILKTSEQWQADAEHTYVVLDPDGWDRSNFEFSFYEEKITEQEFMKRLASSTLMISAKQKSMFD' A
#
# COMPACT_ATOMS: atom_id res chain seq x y z
N MET A 1 -23.96 -0.94 11.52
CA MET A 1 -23.40 -0.43 10.26
C MET A 1 -21.90 -0.48 10.43
N THR A 2 -21.19 -1.33 9.70
CA THR A 2 -19.73 -1.32 9.72
C THR A 2 -19.28 -0.12 8.91
N GLU A 3 -18.78 0.92 9.58
CA GLU A 3 -18.15 2.05 8.88
C GLU A 3 -16.94 1.54 8.12
N GLN A 4 -16.89 1.79 6.81
CA GLN A 4 -15.72 1.46 6.01
C GLN A 4 -14.65 2.51 6.29
N ILE A 5 -13.52 2.05 6.83
CA ILE A 5 -12.35 2.91 7.03
C ILE A 5 -11.80 3.26 5.64
N LEU A 6 -11.70 4.56 5.37
CA LEU A 6 -11.15 5.11 4.14
C LEU A 6 -9.90 5.92 4.49
N LYS A 7 -8.78 5.54 3.89
CA LYS A 7 -7.47 6.18 4.05
C LYS A 7 -6.79 6.34 2.70
N THR A 8 -5.80 7.21 2.62
CA THR A 8 -4.97 7.35 1.42
C THR A 8 -4.04 6.13 1.28
N SER A 9 -3.50 5.90 0.09
CA SER A 9 -2.58 4.77 -0.13
C SER A 9 -1.32 4.92 0.72
N GLU A 10 -0.83 6.15 0.89
CA GLU A 10 0.28 6.47 1.80
C GLU A 10 -0.04 6.08 3.25
N GLN A 11 -1.23 6.43 3.73
CA GLN A 11 -1.66 6.09 5.09
C GLN A 11 -1.77 4.57 5.29
N TRP A 12 -2.34 3.85 4.32
CA TRP A 12 -2.38 2.39 4.36
C TRP A 12 -0.97 1.78 4.34
N GLN A 13 -0.05 2.34 3.55
CA GLN A 13 1.33 1.87 3.51
C GLN A 13 2.08 2.14 4.82
N ALA A 14 1.82 3.28 5.48
CA ALA A 14 2.45 3.64 6.75
C ALA A 14 1.92 2.80 7.93
N ASP A 15 0.63 2.50 7.95
CA ASP A 15 0.01 1.67 9.00
C ASP A 15 0.44 0.22 8.92
N ALA A 16 0.76 -0.23 7.72
CA ALA A 16 1.06 -1.60 7.50
C ALA A 16 2.53 -1.86 7.81
N GLU A 17 2.80 -2.77 8.76
CA GLU A 17 4.14 -3.16 9.18
C GLU A 17 4.81 -4.02 8.10
N HIS A 18 5.02 -3.41 6.93
CA HIS A 18 5.28 -4.11 5.71
C HIS A 18 6.76 -4.13 5.38
N THR A 19 7.13 -5.27 4.84
CA THR A 19 8.47 -5.61 4.38
C THR A 19 8.48 -5.57 2.86
N TYR A 20 7.86 -4.56 2.28
CA TYR A 20 7.87 -4.38 0.84
C TYR A 20 7.92 -2.92 0.43
N VAL A 21 8.55 -2.68 -0.71
CA VAL A 21 8.64 -1.37 -1.38
C VAL A 21 7.93 -1.48 -2.71
N VAL A 22 7.02 -0.55 -3.00
CA VAL A 22 6.40 -0.44 -4.32
C VAL A 22 7.47 0.06 -5.29
N LEU A 23 7.81 -0.73 -6.30
CA LEU A 23 8.77 -0.36 -7.34
C LEU A 23 8.06 0.28 -8.52
N ASP A 24 7.02 -0.38 -9.03
CA ASP A 24 6.18 0.13 -10.12
C ASP A 24 4.72 0.16 -9.65
N PRO A 25 4.10 1.34 -9.50
CA PRO A 25 2.76 1.49 -8.95
C PRO A 25 1.68 1.22 -10.02
N ASP A 26 1.73 0.05 -10.65
CA ASP A 26 0.88 -0.30 -11.79
C ASP A 26 -0.61 -0.37 -11.44
N GLY A 27 -0.94 -0.57 -10.17
CA GLY A 27 -2.31 -0.51 -9.66
C GLY A 27 -2.86 0.91 -9.44
N TRP A 28 -2.03 1.95 -9.61
CA TRP A 28 -2.42 3.34 -9.48
C TRP A 28 -2.47 4.05 -10.84
N ASP A 29 -3.16 5.20 -10.89
CA ASP A 29 -3.19 6.01 -12.10
C ASP A 29 -1.83 6.66 -12.31
N ARG A 30 -1.02 6.12 -13.22
CA ARG A 30 0.31 6.65 -13.52
C ARG A 30 0.29 8.05 -14.14
N SER A 31 -0.83 8.47 -14.74
CA SER A 31 -0.99 9.82 -15.29
C SER A 31 -1.35 10.84 -14.22
N ASN A 32 -1.85 10.39 -13.06
CA ASN A 32 -2.22 11.20 -11.91
C ASN A 32 -1.86 10.50 -10.59
N PHE A 33 -0.59 10.11 -10.48
CA PHE A 33 -0.10 9.29 -9.38
C PHE A 33 -0.22 10.03 -8.04
N GLU A 34 0.07 11.34 -8.05
CA GLU A 34 0.02 12.17 -6.84
C GLU A 34 -1.38 12.10 -6.19
N PHE A 35 -2.43 12.32 -6.99
CA PHE A 35 -3.80 12.21 -6.50
C PHE A 35 -4.14 10.78 -6.09
N SER A 36 -3.93 9.80 -6.97
CA SER A 36 -4.38 8.42 -6.74
C SER A 36 -3.67 7.73 -5.57
N PHE A 37 -2.47 8.19 -5.20
CA PHE A 37 -1.70 7.65 -4.08
C PHE A 37 -1.88 8.46 -2.79
N TYR A 38 -1.74 9.79 -2.84
CA TYR A 38 -1.66 10.63 -1.64
C TYR A 38 -2.98 11.30 -1.25
N GLU A 39 -3.94 11.42 -2.16
CA GLU A 39 -5.18 12.17 -1.92
C GLU A 39 -6.44 11.28 -1.96
N GLU A 40 -6.48 10.29 -2.85
CA GLU A 40 -7.62 9.39 -3.01
C GLU A 40 -7.80 8.51 -1.78
N LYS A 41 -8.96 8.61 -1.13
CA LYS A 41 -9.31 7.77 0.02
C LYS A 41 -9.95 6.48 -0.44
N ILE A 42 -9.28 5.37 -0.18
CA ILE A 42 -9.69 4.02 -0.58
C ILE A 42 -9.83 3.11 0.65
N THR A 43 -10.54 2.01 0.47
CA THR A 43 -10.62 0.95 1.48
C THR A 43 -9.32 0.13 1.48
N GLU A 44 -9.05 -0.58 2.58
CA GLU A 44 -7.93 -1.52 2.65
C GLU A 44 -7.98 -2.56 1.52
N GLN A 45 -9.18 -3.07 1.21
CA GLN A 45 -9.37 -4.04 0.14
C GLN A 45 -8.94 -3.49 -1.23
N GLU A 46 -9.27 -2.24 -1.53
CA GLU A 46 -8.86 -1.60 -2.77
C GLU A 46 -7.35 -1.33 -2.77
N PHE A 47 -6.77 -0.87 -1.65
CA PHE A 47 -5.33 -0.72 -1.52
C PHE A 47 -4.57 -2.02 -1.79
N MET A 48 -5.01 -3.13 -1.17
CA MET A 48 -4.42 -4.46 -1.37
C MET A 48 -4.55 -4.94 -2.82
N LYS A 49 -5.66 -4.64 -3.49
CA LYS A 49 -5.86 -4.95 -4.91
C LYS A 49 -4.90 -4.16 -5.80
N ARG A 50 -4.70 -2.87 -5.53
CA ARG A 50 -3.76 -2.02 -6.27
C ARG A 50 -2.31 -2.48 -6.06
N LEU A 51 -1.96 -2.84 -4.83
CA LEU A 51 -0.67 -3.47 -4.52
C LEU A 51 -0.45 -4.79 -5.25
N ALA A 52 -1.44 -5.68 -5.27
CA ALA A 52 -1.36 -6.95 -5.99
C ALA A 52 -1.23 -6.77 -7.51
N SER A 53 -1.66 -5.62 -8.02
CA SER A 53 -1.51 -5.23 -9.43
C SER A 53 -0.20 -4.48 -9.71
N SER A 54 0.63 -4.24 -8.68
CA SER A 54 1.86 -3.46 -8.74
C SER A 54 3.11 -4.34 -8.60
N THR A 55 4.26 -3.84 -9.07
CA THR A 55 5.54 -4.52 -8.82
C THR A 55 6.04 -4.15 -7.43
N LEU A 56 6.17 -5.15 -6.56
CA LEU A 56 6.66 -4.98 -5.20
C LEU A 56 8.02 -5.67 -5.04
N MET A 57 8.96 -5.01 -4.36
CA MET A 57 10.13 -5.66 -3.82
C MET A 57 9.84 -6.07 -2.38
N ILE A 58 9.75 -7.37 -2.11
CA ILE A 58 9.60 -7.89 -0.75
C ILE A 58 10.99 -8.03 -0.14
N SER A 59 11.28 -7.25 0.91
CA SER A 59 12.49 -7.42 1.71
C SER A 59 12.19 -8.41 2.84
N ALA A 60 12.85 -9.56 2.86
CA ALA A 60 12.77 -10.41 4.04
C ALA A 60 13.42 -9.66 5.21
N LYS A 61 12.65 -9.12 6.17
CA LYS A 61 13.21 -8.86 7.50
C LYS A 61 13.65 -10.23 8.00
N GLN A 62 14.96 -10.46 8.10
CA GLN A 62 15.44 -11.46 9.03
C GLN A 62 14.90 -11.04 10.39
N LYS A 63 13.90 -11.78 10.88
CA LYS A 63 13.58 -11.74 12.31
C LYS A 63 14.80 -12.36 12.97
N SER A 64 15.75 -11.52 13.41
CA SER A 64 16.82 -11.99 14.30
C SER A 64 16.10 -12.55 15.51
N MET A 65 16.06 -13.88 15.60
CA MET A 65 15.56 -14.63 16.76
C MET A 65 16.59 -14.56 17.90
N PHE A 66 17.14 -13.39 18.20
CA PHE A 66 17.96 -13.15 19.38
C PHE A 66 17.89 -11.65 19.68
N ASP A 67 17.01 -11.29 20.62
CA ASP A 67 17.31 -10.56 21.86
C ASP A 67 16.06 -10.58 22.77
#